data_AF-A0A9D2TY50-F1
#
_entry.id   AF-A0A9D2TY50-F1
#
_cell.length_a   1.000
_cell.length_b   1.000
_cell.length_c   1.000
_cell.angle_alpha   90.00
_cell.angle_beta   90.00
_cell.angle_gamma   90.00
#
_symmetry.space_group_name_H-M   'P 1'
#
loop_
_entity.id
_entity.type
_entity.pdbx_description
1 polymer ?
#
loop_
_entity_poly.entity_id
_entity_poly.type
_entity_poly.pdbx_seq_one_letter_code
_entity_poly.pdbx_strand_id
1 'polypeptide(L)'
;MGSKTEKHRGNRNIFRLLRIARDRKVKDLADELLVTPAYINAIEKGDRQPSERLVRDYARALDVDEQVIRTFAQKADGNTSFERLLLALLQTICSADEAEK
;
A
#
# COMPACT_ATOMS: atom_id res chain seq x y z
N MET A 1 -30.93 6.32 -10.11
CA MET A 1 -30.10 6.66 -8.95
C MET A 1 -28.88 5.75 -8.97
N GLY A 2 -27.74 6.24 -9.49
CA GLY A 2 -26.48 5.49 -9.47
C GLY A 2 -25.58 6.09 -8.39
N SER A 3 -25.52 5.45 -7.23
CA SER A 3 -24.71 5.92 -6.10
C SER A 3 -23.23 5.94 -6.50
N LYS A 4 -22.61 7.12 -6.42
CA LYS A 4 -21.21 7.45 -6.73
C LYS A 4 -20.18 6.78 -5.78
N THR A 5 -20.47 5.61 -5.23
CA THR A 5 -19.76 5.01 -4.09
C THR A 5 -18.67 3.99 -4.44
N GLU A 6 -18.56 3.53 -5.70
CA GLU A 6 -17.58 2.48 -6.05
C GLU A 6 -16.16 3.01 -6.35
N LYS A 7 -16.01 4.28 -6.73
CA LYS A 7 -14.72 4.83 -7.20
C LYS A 7 -13.63 5.03 -6.13
N HIS A 8 -13.94 4.82 -4.84
CA HIS A 8 -13.04 5.16 -3.73
C HIS A 8 -12.33 3.97 -3.06
N ARG A 9 -12.50 2.73 -3.55
CA ARG A 9 -11.78 1.57 -2.96
C ARG A 9 -10.26 1.61 -3.18
N GLY A 10 -9.79 2.14 -4.32
CA GLY A 10 -8.35 2.14 -4.64
C GLY A 10 -7.49 3.13 -3.84
N ASN A 11 -8.04 4.25 -3.39
CA ASN A 11 -7.23 5.26 -2.70
C ASN A 11 -6.74 4.80 -1.32
N ARG A 12 -7.46 3.87 -0.68
CA ARG A 12 -7.16 3.39 0.69
C ARG A 12 -6.40 2.07 0.70
N ASN A 13 -5.93 1.61 -0.46
CA ASN A 13 -5.19 0.39 -0.58
C ASN A 13 -3.79 0.56 0.04
N ILE A 14 -3.41 -0.36 0.93
CA ILE A 14 -2.13 -0.29 1.66
C ILE A 14 -0.91 -0.30 0.74
N PHE A 15 -0.93 -1.07 -0.36
CA PHE A 15 0.17 -1.11 -1.32
C PHE A 15 0.37 0.23 -2.02
N ARG A 16 -0.74 0.92 -2.34
CA ARG A 16 -0.71 2.28 -2.88
C ARG A 16 -0.16 3.27 -1.87
N LEU A 17 -0.65 3.21 -0.63
CA LEU A 17 -0.25 4.11 0.44
C LEU A 17 1.25 3.98 0.73
N LEU A 18 1.77 2.75 0.84
CA LEU A 18 3.18 2.47 1.04
C LEU A 18 4.05 2.98 -0.11
N ARG A 19 3.61 2.74 -1.36
CA ARG A 19 4.33 3.24 -2.54
C ARG A 19 4.46 4.77 -2.52
N ILE A 20 3.39 5.48 -2.13
CA ILE A 20 3.41 6.95 -1.98
C ILE A 20 4.28 7.36 -0.79
N ALA A 21 4.17 6.70 0.35
CA ALA A 21 4.92 7.00 1.57
C ALA A 21 6.44 6.91 1.36
N ARG A 22 6.90 6.00 0.49
CA ARG A 22 8.31 5.83 0.11
C ARG A 22 8.69 6.52 -1.21
N ASP A 23 7.83 7.41 -1.72
CA ASP A 23 8.03 8.19 -2.95
C ASP A 23 8.45 7.37 -4.19
N ARG A 24 7.82 6.19 -4.37
CA ARG A 24 8.12 5.28 -5.49
C ARG A 24 7.16 5.47 -6.66
N LYS A 25 7.67 5.50 -7.88
CA LYS A 25 6.82 5.45 -9.09
C LYS A 25 6.34 4.02 -9.34
N VAL A 26 5.16 3.88 -9.93
CA VAL A 26 4.57 2.57 -10.28
C VAL A 26 5.50 1.76 -11.19
N LYS A 27 6.11 2.42 -12.18
CA LYS A 27 7.00 1.76 -13.15
C LYS A 27 8.24 1.20 -12.44
N ASP A 28 8.92 2.03 -11.65
CA ASP A 28 10.15 1.65 -10.96
C ASP A 28 9.91 0.50 -9.98
N LEU A 29 8.77 0.53 -9.25
CA LEU A 29 8.38 -0.56 -8.37
C LEU A 29 8.01 -1.84 -9.14
N ALA A 30 7.33 -1.72 -10.29
CA ALA A 30 6.99 -2.87 -11.13
C ALA A 30 8.26 -3.56 -11.65
N ASP A 31 9.24 -2.78 -12.11
CA ASP A 31 10.52 -3.26 -12.61
C ASP A 31 11.29 -4.00 -11.49
N GLU A 32 11.35 -3.44 -10.28
CA GLU A 32 11.99 -4.06 -9.12
C GLU A 32 11.30 -5.36 -8.68
N LEU A 33 9.97 -5.38 -8.67
CA LEU A 33 9.17 -6.56 -8.30
C LEU A 33 9.06 -7.60 -9.43
N LEU A 34 9.67 -7.35 -10.60
CA LEU A 34 9.61 -8.21 -11.78
C LEU A 34 8.17 -8.52 -12.24
N VAL A 35 7.32 -7.50 -12.22
CA VAL A 35 5.91 -7.57 -12.67
C VAL A 35 5.59 -6.43 -13.62
N THR A 36 4.39 -6.43 -14.21
CA THR A 36 3.99 -5.33 -15.10
C THR A 36 3.42 -4.15 -14.30
N PRO A 37 3.60 -2.90 -14.79
CA PRO A 37 2.94 -1.72 -14.20
C PRO A 37 1.42 -1.85 -14.13
N ALA A 38 0.81 -2.57 -15.09
CA ALA A 38 -0.62 -2.84 -15.08
C ALA A 38 -1.04 -3.73 -13.89
N TYR A 39 -0.20 -4.69 -13.51
CA TYR A 39 -0.45 -5.55 -12.36
C TYR A 39 -0.34 -4.79 -11.04
N ILE A 40 0.65 -3.91 -10.87
CA ILE A 40 0.74 -3.00 -9.72
C ILE A 40 -0.52 -2.15 -9.61
N ASN A 41 -0.96 -1.53 -10.72
CA ASN A 41 -2.16 -0.71 -10.72
C ASN A 41 -3.43 -1.50 -10.36
N ALA A 42 -3.55 -2.75 -10.81
CA ALA A 42 -4.67 -3.62 -10.46
C ALA A 42 -4.67 -3.97 -8.96
N ILE A 43 -3.49 -4.20 -8.37
CA ILE A 43 -3.34 -4.40 -6.93
C ILE A 43 -3.75 -3.14 -6.16
N GLU A 44 -3.24 -1.96 -6.56
CA GLU A 44 -3.54 -0.70 -5.89
C GLU A 44 -5.01 -0.30 -5.98
N LYS A 45 -5.71 -0.68 -7.04
CA LYS A 45 -7.16 -0.48 -7.16
C LYS A 45 -7.98 -1.45 -6.30
N GLY A 46 -7.38 -2.57 -5.90
CA GLY A 46 -8.05 -3.68 -5.23
C GLY A 46 -8.68 -4.70 -6.18
N ASP A 47 -8.39 -4.62 -7.48
CA ASP A 47 -8.89 -5.54 -8.52
C ASP A 47 -8.16 -6.90 -8.47
N ARG A 48 -6.94 -6.91 -7.92
CA ARG A 48 -6.10 -8.10 -7.76
C ARG A 48 -5.54 -8.13 -6.34
N GLN A 49 -5.49 -9.32 -5.74
CA GLN A 49 -4.75 -9.55 -4.51
C GLN A 49 -3.34 -10.06 -4.86
N PRO A 50 -2.28 -9.50 -4.27
CA PRO A 50 -0.93 -10.03 -4.45
C PRO A 50 -0.80 -11.40 -3.76
N SER A 51 0.13 -12.22 -4.24
CA SER A 51 0.48 -13.47 -3.55
C SER A 51 1.30 -13.18 -2.30
N GLU A 52 1.37 -14.13 -1.36
CA GLU A 52 2.20 -14.02 -0.15
C GLU A 52 3.68 -13.74 -0.49
N ARG A 53 4.19 -14.33 -1.58
CA ARG A 53 5.54 -14.02 -2.07
C ARG A 53 5.65 -12.55 -2.47
N LEU A 54 4.68 -12.05 -3.25
CA LEU A 54 4.70 -10.67 -3.71
C LEU A 54 4.53 -9.69 -2.56
N VAL A 55 3.74 -10.00 -1.52
CA VAL A 55 3.65 -9.19 -0.29
C VAL A 55 5.02 -9.02 0.36
N ARG A 56 5.81 -10.10 0.47
CA ARG A 56 7.19 -10.04 0.98
C ARG A 56 8.10 -9.20 0.09
N ASP A 57 7.98 -9.36 -1.22
CA ASP A 57 8.79 -8.60 -2.17
C ASP A 57 8.43 -7.10 -2.11
N TYR A 58 7.15 -6.75 -1.92
CA TYR A 58 6.70 -5.38 -1.63
C TYR A 58 7.32 -4.81 -0.35
N ALA A 59 7.26 -5.58 0.74
CA ALA A 59 7.82 -5.18 2.03
C ALA A 59 9.32 -4.83 1.87
N ARG A 60 10.07 -5.71 1.20
CA ARG A 60 11.49 -5.49 0.91
C ARG A 60 11.74 -4.28 0.01
N ALA A 61 11.03 -4.17 -1.12
CA ALA A 61 11.23 -3.08 -2.09
C ALA A 61 10.88 -1.69 -1.54
N LEU A 62 9.97 -1.65 -0.55
CA LEU A 62 9.53 -0.42 0.11
C LEU A 62 10.19 -0.24 1.48
N ASP A 63 11.15 -1.09 1.84
CA ASP A 63 11.89 -1.02 3.10
C ASP A 63 10.97 -0.91 4.32
N VAL A 64 9.98 -1.79 4.41
CA VAL A 64 9.05 -1.84 5.55
C VAL A 64 8.91 -3.26 6.05
N ASP A 65 8.64 -3.41 7.35
CA ASP A 65 8.32 -4.72 7.92
C ASP A 65 7.01 -5.27 7.32
N GLU A 66 7.01 -6.56 7.01
CA GLU A 66 5.86 -7.25 6.41
C GLU A 66 4.58 -7.17 7.29
N GLN A 67 4.74 -7.11 8.61
CA GLN A 67 3.64 -6.91 9.56
C GLN A 67 2.94 -5.57 9.34
N VAL A 68 3.63 -4.51 8.89
CA VAL A 68 2.98 -3.23 8.59
C VAL A 68 1.92 -3.42 7.52
N ILE A 69 2.21 -4.16 6.44
CA ILE A 69 1.24 -4.48 5.38
C ILE A 69 0.07 -5.27 5.95
N ARG A 70 0.34 -6.30 6.76
CA ARG A 70 -0.67 -7.22 7.30
C ARG A 70 -1.59 -6.56 8.33
N THR A 71 -1.05 -5.73 9.22
CA THR A 71 -1.81 -5.04 10.27
C THR A 71 -2.62 -3.89 9.71
N PHE A 72 -2.10 -3.11 8.75
CA PHE A 72 -2.85 -1.99 8.17
C PHE A 72 -4.01 -2.44 7.28
N ALA A 73 -3.91 -3.60 6.62
CA ALA A 73 -5.02 -4.18 5.87
C ALA A 73 -6.28 -4.40 6.73
N GLN A 74 -6.11 -4.55 8.05
CA GLN A 74 -7.20 -4.81 9.01
C GLN A 74 -7.78 -3.54 9.65
N LYS A 75 -7.10 -2.38 9.57
CA LYS A 75 -7.49 -1.12 10.26
C LYS A 75 -8.29 -0.14 9.41
N ALA A 76 -8.50 -0.43 8.12
CA ALA A 76 -9.13 0.50 7.19
C ALA A 76 -10.67 0.48 7.32
N ASP A 77 -11.19 1.15 8.34
CA ASP A 77 -12.63 1.35 8.49
C ASP A 77 -13.18 2.26 7.38
N GLY A 78 -14.42 2.00 6.94
CA GLY A 78 -15.04 2.65 5.80
C GLY A 78 -15.13 4.18 5.86
N ASN A 79 -14.92 4.78 7.03
CA ASN A 79 -15.09 6.21 7.31
C ASN A 79 -13.77 7.01 7.39
N THR A 80 -12.60 6.36 7.28
CA THR A 80 -11.31 7.05 7.38
C THR A 80 -10.90 7.66 6.04
N SER A 81 -10.57 8.96 6.04
CA SER A 81 -10.08 9.67 4.83
C SER A 81 -8.67 9.22 4.45
N PHE A 82 -8.31 9.44 3.18
CA PHE A 82 -7.00 9.06 2.63
C PHE A 82 -5.84 9.68 3.43
N GLU A 83 -5.93 10.98 3.74
CA GLU A 83 -4.89 11.75 4.41
C GLU A 83 -4.63 11.21 5.81
N ARG A 84 -5.69 10.82 6.53
CA ARG A 84 -5.56 10.23 7.88
C ARG A 84 -4.90 8.85 7.84
N LEU A 85 -5.25 8.02 6.85
CA LEU A 85 -4.61 6.71 6.67
C LEU A 85 -3.14 6.85 6.30
N LEU A 86 -2.81 7.76 5.38
CA LEU A 86 -1.44 8.02 4.99
C LEU A 86 -0.62 8.55 6.18
N LEU A 87 -1.16 9.49 6.95
CA LEU A 87 -0.49 10.00 8.15
C LEU A 87 -0.22 8.89 9.17
N ALA A 88 -1.21 8.05 9.47
CA ALA A 88 -1.05 6.93 10.41
C ALA A 88 0.01 5.92 9.93
N LEU A 89 0.05 5.66 8.63
CA LEU A 89 1.06 4.80 8.02
C LEU A 89 2.46 5.42 8.15
N LEU A 90 2.62 6.70 7.82
CA LEU A 90 3.90 7.40 7.94
C LEU A 90 4.41 7.41 9.39
N GLN A 91 3.53 7.68 10.36
CA GLN A 91 3.88 7.60 11.77
C GLN A 91 4.37 6.20 12.16
N THR A 92 3.70 5.15 11.67
CA THR A 92 4.11 3.76 11.95
C THR A 92 5.49 3.45 11.37
N ILE A 93 5.72 3.85 10.11
CA ILE A 93 6.99 3.61 9.42
C ILE A 93 8.13 4.36 10.12
N CYS A 94 7.95 5.65 10.42
CA CYS A 94 8.98 6.42 11.11
C CYS A 94 9.34 5.83 12.47
N SER A 95 8.34 5.40 13.27
CA SER A 95 8.60 4.77 14.56
C SER A 95 9.30 3.41 14.44
N ALA A 96 9.06 2.65 13.36
CA ALA A 96 9.77 1.41 13.09
C ALA A 96 11.22 1.65 12.65
N ASP A 97 11.44 2.59 11.72
CA ASP A 97 12.76 2.98 11.21
C ASP A 97 13.67 3.52 12.34
N GLU A 98 13.10 4.15 13.38
CA GLU A 98 13.83 4.61 14.57
C GLU A 98 14.23 3.46 15.53
N ALA A 99 13.49 2.36 15.56
CA ALA A 99 13.77 1.23 16.45
C ALA A 99 14.86 0.29 15.92
N GLU A 100 15.18 0.37 14.62
CA GLU A 100 16.23 -0.43 13.96
C GLU A 100 17.59 0.28 13.87
N LYS A 101 17.69 1.54 14.36
CA LYS A 101 18.93 2.33 14.47
C LYS A 101 19.57 2.23 15.85
#